data_AF-A0A5B7JB66-F1
#
_entry.id   AF-A0A5B7JB66-F1
#
_cell.length_a   1.000
_cell.length_b   1.000
_cell.length_c   1.000
_cell.angle_alpha   90.00
_cell.angle_beta   90.00
_cell.angle_gamma   90.00
#
_symmetry.space_group_name_H-M   'P 1'
#
loop_
_entity.id
_entity.type
_entity.pdbx_description
1 polymer ?
#
loop_
_entity_poly.entity_id
_entity_poly.type
_entity_poly.pdbx_seq_one_letter_code
_entity_poly.pdbx_strand_id
1 'polypeptide(L)'
;MHTNFSTKEMRDPNGIAEIEKAIDKLSRHHIRHIKAYDPKEGKDNERRLTGLHETSSIHDFSAGVANRGCSIRIPRGVAEEKQGYLEDRRPSSNADPYMVSEVLVRTICLDE
;
A
#
# COMPACT_ATOMS: atom_id res chain seq x y z
N MET A 1 6.49 -6.23 -6.19
CA MET A 1 5.91 -7.28 -5.34
C MET A 1 4.67 -6.70 -4.66
N HIS A 2 3.48 -6.80 -5.27
CA HIS A 2 2.28 -6.27 -4.62
C HIS A 2 2.05 -7.00 -3.29
N THR A 3 1.71 -6.26 -2.24
CA THR A 3 1.56 -6.78 -0.89
C THR A 3 0.16 -6.51 -0.40
N ASN A 4 -0.58 -7.57 -0.10
CA ASN A 4 -1.92 -7.47 0.49
C ASN A 4 -1.79 -7.41 2.02
N PHE A 5 -2.54 -6.51 2.65
CA PHE A 5 -2.48 -6.30 4.10
C PHE A 5 -3.88 -6.20 4.71
N SER A 6 -4.09 -6.87 5.85
CA SER A 6 -5.29 -6.70 6.68
C SER A 6 -5.03 -6.99 8.15
N THR A 7 -5.66 -6.21 9.03
CA THR A 7 -5.80 -6.56 10.45
C THR A 7 -7.08 -7.36 10.67
N LYS A 8 -7.34 -7.78 11.91
CA LYS A 8 -8.59 -8.47 12.24
C LYS A 8 -9.79 -7.55 12.01
N GLU A 9 -9.69 -6.31 12.47
CA GLU A 9 -10.74 -5.29 12.38
C GLU A 9 -11.08 -4.94 10.93
N MET A 10 -10.08 -4.95 10.04
CA MET A 10 -10.31 -4.76 8.59
C MET A 10 -11.13 -5.90 7.97
N ARG A 11 -11.04 -7.12 8.51
CA ARG A 11 -11.75 -8.31 8.03
C ARG A 11 -13.13 -8.48 8.67
N ASP A 12 -13.42 -7.76 9.74
CA ASP A 12 -14.72 -7.77 10.40
C ASP A 12 -15.75 -6.90 9.63
N PRO A 13 -17.07 -7.08 9.86
CA PRO A 13 -18.11 -6.33 9.17
C PRO A 13 -17.94 -4.81 9.32
N ASN A 14 -18.03 -4.08 8.20
CA ASN A 14 -17.72 -2.65 8.08
C ASN A 14 -16.24 -2.28 8.31
N GLY A 15 -15.32 -3.26 8.25
CA GLY A 15 -13.88 -3.06 8.35
C GLY A 15 -13.27 -2.17 7.27
N ILE A 16 -14.03 -1.81 6.23
CA ILE A 16 -13.64 -0.80 5.22
C ILE A 16 -13.22 0.53 5.85
N ALA A 17 -13.84 0.94 6.97
CA ALA A 17 -13.45 2.15 7.69
C ALA A 17 -12.03 2.06 8.25
N GLU A 18 -11.60 0.89 8.72
CA GLU A 18 -10.23 0.65 9.18
C GLU A 18 -9.24 0.61 8.02
N ILE A 19 -9.67 0.11 6.84
CA ILE A 19 -8.89 0.16 5.62
C ILE A 19 -8.65 1.63 5.18
N GLU A 20 -9.69 2.46 5.19
CA GLU A 20 -9.58 3.88 4.85
C GLU A 20 -8.69 4.64 5.82
N LYS A 21 -8.79 4.37 7.13
CA LYS A 21 -7.86 4.91 8.15
C LYS A 21 -6.41 4.50 7.87
N ALA A 22 -6.18 3.23 7.55
CA ALA A 22 -4.84 2.75 7.21
C ALA A 22 -4.28 3.44 5.95
N ILE A 23 -5.11 3.67 4.94
CA ILE A 23 -4.73 4.40 3.72
C ILE A 23 -4.34 5.85 4.05
N ASP A 24 -5.09 6.53 4.92
CA ASP A 24 -4.75 7.88 5.37
C ASP A 24 -3.39 7.92 6.08
N LYS A 25 -3.12 6.98 7.00
CA LYS A 25 -1.79 6.85 7.64
C LYS A 25 -0.69 6.62 6.60
N LEU A 26 -0.88 5.69 5.67
CA LEU A 26 0.08 5.39 4.61
C LEU A 26 0.38 6.60 3.71
N SER A 27 -0.62 7.46 3.46
CA SER A 27 -0.46 8.67 2.65
C SER A 27 0.55 9.65 3.25
N ARG A 28 0.54 9.78 4.58
CA ARG A 28 1.41 10.69 5.34
C ARG A 28 2.87 10.22 5.39
N HIS A 29 3.11 8.93 5.17
CA HIS A 29 4.43 8.31 5.24
C HIS A 29 4.93 7.78 3.89
N HIS A 30 4.41 8.28 2.75
CA HIS A 30 4.73 7.75 1.42
C HIS A 30 6.23 7.56 1.15
N ILE A 31 7.05 8.60 1.41
CA ILE A 31 8.50 8.57 1.15
C ILE A 31 9.20 7.50 1.99
N ARG A 32 8.82 7.34 3.27
CA ARG A 32 9.38 6.30 4.16
C ARG A 32 9.15 4.91 3.58
N HIS A 33 7.93 4.65 3.10
CA HIS A 33 7.60 3.38 2.48
C HIS A 33 8.39 3.15 1.18
N ILE A 34 8.49 4.15 0.30
CA ILE A 34 9.28 4.03 -0.94
C ILE A 34 10.74 3.63 -0.65
N LYS A 35 11.36 4.22 0.39
CA LYS A 35 12.71 3.87 0.81
C LYS A 35 12.84 2.44 1.33
N ALA A 36 11.84 1.94 2.05
CA ALA A 36 11.82 0.56 2.55
C ALA A 36 11.50 -0.48 1.46
N TYR A 37 10.96 -0.05 0.31
CA TYR A 37 10.38 -0.89 -0.74
C TYR A 37 11.36 -1.28 -1.84
N ASP A 38 12.64 -0.99 -1.65
CA ASP A 38 13.74 -1.33 -2.54
C ASP A 38 15.08 -1.25 -1.76
N PRO A 39 16.02 -2.21 -1.91
CA PRO A 39 17.32 -2.17 -1.25
C PRO A 39 18.18 -0.92 -1.53
N LYS A 40 17.86 -0.15 -2.57
CA LYS A 40 18.52 1.12 -2.92
C LYS A 40 17.67 2.35 -2.61
N GLU A 41 16.83 2.25 -1.58
CA GLU A 41 16.02 3.35 -1.07
C GLU A 41 15.07 3.98 -2.12
N GLY A 42 14.58 3.17 -3.06
CA GLY A 42 13.62 3.58 -4.08
C GLY A 42 14.23 3.90 -5.44
N LYS A 43 15.57 3.94 -5.56
CA LYS A 43 16.25 4.22 -6.83
C LYS A 43 15.95 3.17 -7.90
N ASP A 44 15.88 1.89 -7.54
CA ASP A 44 15.49 0.89 -8.55
C ASP A 44 14.00 0.98 -8.88
N ASN A 45 13.18 1.37 -7.90
CA ASN A 45 11.74 1.49 -8.04
C ASN A 45 11.32 2.70 -8.90
N GLU A 46 12.13 3.76 -8.95
CA GLU A 46 11.91 4.96 -9.79
C GLU A 46 11.78 4.62 -11.27
N ARG A 47 12.53 3.61 -11.73
CA ARG A 47 12.44 3.11 -13.11
C ARG A 47 11.13 2.40 -13.42
N ARG A 48 10.39 1.97 -12.39
CA ARG A 48 9.12 1.22 -12.51
C ARG A 48 7.91 2.11 -12.22
N LEU A 49 7.95 2.90 -11.15
CA LEU A 49 6.84 3.71 -10.66
C LEU A 49 6.77 5.05 -11.41
N THR A 50 6.40 4.99 -12.68
CA THR A 50 6.40 6.14 -13.60
C THR A 50 5.00 6.73 -13.83
N GLY A 51 3.95 6.11 -13.28
CA GLY A 51 2.56 6.43 -13.63
C GLY A 51 2.08 5.77 -14.93
N LEU A 52 2.98 5.14 -15.68
CA LEU A 52 2.66 4.38 -16.90
C LEU A 52 2.55 2.88 -16.59
N HIS A 53 1.98 2.12 -17.52
CA HIS A 53 1.93 0.65 -17.46
C HIS A 53 1.30 0.08 -16.17
N GLU A 54 0.16 0.64 -15.74
CA GLU A 54 -0.56 0.21 -14.52
C GLU A 54 0.26 0.33 -13.23
N THR A 55 1.15 1.32 -13.16
CA THR A 55 1.91 1.71 -11.97
C THR A 55 1.54 3.11 -11.51
N SER A 56 1.78 3.43 -10.24
CA SER A 56 1.67 4.81 -9.74
C SER A 56 2.95 5.60 -9.99
N SER A 57 2.88 6.92 -9.88
CA SER A 57 4.06 7.78 -9.69
C SER A 57 4.80 7.37 -8.41
N ILE A 58 6.13 7.52 -8.40
CA ILE A 58 6.97 7.35 -7.20
C ILE A 58 6.90 8.55 -6.26
N HIS A 59 6.43 9.70 -6.75
CA HIS A 59 6.38 10.94 -5.97
C HIS A 59 5.00 11.17 -5.34
N ASP A 60 3.94 10.70 -6.01
CA ASP A 60 2.57 10.99 -5.63
C ASP A 60 1.90 9.75 -5.02
N PHE A 61 1.36 9.92 -3.82
CA PHE A 61 0.51 8.90 -3.22
C PHE A 61 -0.91 8.97 -3.81
N SER A 62 -1.47 7.82 -4.15
CA SER A 62 -2.86 7.71 -4.59
C SER A 62 -3.50 6.42 -4.10
N ALA A 63 -4.82 6.46 -3.85
CA ALA A 63 -5.60 5.29 -3.50
C ALA A 63 -6.92 5.26 -4.26
N GLY A 64 -7.45 4.07 -4.53
CA GLY A 64 -8.73 3.94 -5.23
C GLY A 64 -9.30 2.53 -5.26
N VAL A 65 -10.62 2.44 -5.44
CA VAL A 65 -11.34 1.19 -5.61
C VAL A 65 -11.13 0.66 -7.02
N ALA A 66 -10.65 -0.57 -7.13
CA ALA A 66 -10.37 -1.26 -8.40
C ALA A 66 -9.42 -0.50 -9.35
N ASN A 67 -8.75 0.57 -8.91
CA ASN A 67 -7.80 1.33 -9.71
C ASN A 67 -6.44 0.62 -9.69
N ARG A 68 -5.93 0.26 -10.87
CA ARG A 68 -4.63 -0.41 -11.00
C ARG A 68 -3.46 0.56 -11.07
N GLY A 69 -3.69 1.82 -11.45
CA GLY A 69 -2.65 2.85 -11.54
C GLY A 69 -2.37 3.59 -10.23
N CYS A 70 -3.06 3.26 -9.14
CA CYS A 70 -2.86 3.92 -7.85
C CYS A 70 -1.81 3.20 -6.99
N SER A 71 -1.31 3.90 -5.96
CA SER A 71 -0.34 3.35 -5.01
C SER A 71 -0.95 2.26 -4.15
N ILE A 72 -2.13 2.52 -3.58
CA ILE A 72 -2.89 1.56 -2.77
C ILE A 72 -4.22 1.24 -3.45
N ARG A 73 -4.48 -0.01 -3.75
CA ARG A 73 -5.73 -0.46 -4.37
C ARG A 73 -6.62 -1.14 -3.34
N ILE A 74 -7.89 -0.75 -3.31
CA ILE A 74 -8.94 -1.53 -2.63
C ILE A 74 -9.58 -2.44 -3.69
N PRO A 75 -9.52 -3.79 -3.55
CA PRO A 75 -10.19 -4.69 -4.47
C PRO A 75 -11.70 -4.43 -4.54
N ARG A 76 -12.33 -4.66 -5.70
CA ARG A 76 -13.76 -4.42 -5.88
C ARG A 76 -14.62 -5.19 -4.87
N GLY A 77 -14.34 -6.48 -4.67
CA GLY A 77 -15.06 -7.30 -3.69
C GLY A 77 -14.94 -6.77 -2.26
N VAL A 78 -13.77 -6.26 -1.87
CA VAL A 78 -13.58 -5.64 -0.54
C VAL A 78 -14.45 -4.38 -0.37
N ALA A 79 -14.57 -3.57 -1.43
CA ALA A 79 -15.43 -2.38 -1.40
C ALA A 79 -16.93 -2.73 -1.39
N GLU A 80 -17.33 -3.78 -2.11
CA GLU A 80 -18.72 -4.29 -2.15
C GLU A 80 -19.13 -4.92 -0.82
N GLU A 81 -18.27 -5.76 -0.24
CA GLU A 81 -18.51 -6.45 1.05
C GLU A 81 -18.22 -5.56 2.26
N LYS A 82 -17.58 -4.40 2.05
CA LYS A 82 -17.17 -3.44 3.09
C LYS A 82 -16.24 -4.02 4.16
N GLN A 83 -15.48 -5.05 3.83
CA GLN A 83 -14.50 -5.71 4.70
C GLN A 83 -13.46 -6.45 3.85
N GLY A 84 -12.27 -6.70 4.41
CA GLY A 84 -11.23 -7.50 3.76
C GLY A 84 -9.82 -6.92 3.94
N TYR A 85 -9.21 -6.46 2.85
CA TYR A 85 -7.79 -6.07 2.79
C TYR A 85 -7.51 -4.95 1.78
N LEU A 86 -6.37 -4.27 1.94
CA LEU A 86 -5.80 -3.35 0.95
C LEU A 86 -4.63 -4.00 0.21
N GLU A 87 -4.35 -3.55 -1.02
CA GLU A 87 -3.19 -3.96 -1.82
C GLU A 87 -2.23 -2.78 -1.96
N ASP A 88 -1.04 -2.87 -1.36
CA ASP A 88 0.07 -1.94 -1.63
C ASP A 88 0.83 -2.37 -2.88
N ARG A 89 0.80 -1.53 -3.91
CA ARG A 89 1.37 -1.80 -5.24
C ARG A 89 2.75 -1.18 -5.42
N ARG A 90 3.21 -0.43 -4.42
CA ARG A 90 4.49 0.28 -4.45
C ARG A 90 5.73 -0.61 -4.21
N PRO A 91 5.70 -1.76 -3.51
CA PRO A 91 6.93 -2.53 -3.31
C PRO A 91 7.52 -3.04 -4.62
N SER A 92 8.83 -2.87 -4.80
CA SER A 92 9.56 -3.37 -5.96
C SER A 92 9.58 -4.91 -5.96
N SER A 93 9.96 -5.53 -7.08
CA SER A 93 10.14 -6.99 -7.16
C SER A 93 11.34 -7.50 -6.36
N ASN A 94 12.35 -6.65 -6.14
CA ASN A 94 13.55 -6.94 -5.36
C ASN A 94 13.45 -6.47 -3.89
N ALA A 95 12.27 -6.06 -3.43
CA ALA A 95 12.07 -5.59 -2.07
C ALA A 95 12.29 -6.72 -1.04
N ASP A 96 12.85 -6.39 0.11
CA ASP A 96 12.94 -7.32 1.23
C ASP A 96 11.56 -7.45 1.90
N PRO A 97 10.94 -8.65 1.93
CA PRO A 97 9.63 -8.84 2.54
C PRO A 97 9.60 -8.52 4.04
N TYR A 98 10.72 -8.65 4.76
CA TYR A 98 10.80 -8.27 6.18
C TYR A 98 10.65 -6.77 6.36
N MET A 99 11.38 -5.98 5.56
CA MET A 99 11.27 -4.51 5.59
C MET A 99 9.89 -4.02 5.17
N VAL A 100 9.30 -4.63 4.14
CA VAL A 100 7.95 -4.29 3.66
C VAL A 100 6.90 -4.57 4.73
N SER A 101 6.95 -5.74 5.36
CA SER A 101 5.99 -6.11 6.41
C SER A 101 6.16 -5.27 7.66
N GLU A 102 7.39 -5.02 8.10
CA GLU A 102 7.69 -4.18 9.27
C GLU A 102 7.15 -2.76 9.08
N VAL A 103 7.46 -2.10 7.96
CA VAL A 103 7.03 -0.71 7.74
C VAL A 103 5.51 -0.58 7.62
N LEU A 104 4.83 -1.59 7.06
CA LEU A 104 3.36 -1.62 7.03
C LEU A 104 2.78 -1.72 8.45
N VAL A 105 3.32 -2.62 9.28
CA VAL A 105 2.86 -2.78 10.68
C VAL A 105 3.12 -1.52 11.49
N ARG A 106 4.31 -0.92 11.39
CA ARG A 106 4.64 0.32 12.11
C ARG A 106 3.68 1.45 11.77
N THR A 107 3.48 1.71 10.48
CA THR A 107 2.60 2.82 10.05
C THR A 107 1.13 2.55 10.36
N ILE A 108 0.62 1.33 10.10
CA ILE A 108 -0.82 1.05 10.20
C ILE A 108 -1.23 0.75 11.64
N CYS A 109 -0.46 -0.06 12.35
CA CYS A 109 -0.84 -0.62 13.65
C CYS A 109 -0.20 0.11 14.84
N LEU A 110 0.97 0.75 14.66
CA LEU A 110 1.70 1.40 15.76
C LEU A 110 1.71 2.94 15.69
N ASP A 111 1.16 3.52 14.62
CA ASP A 111 1.12 4.98 14.41
C ASP A 111 2.52 5.65 14.44
N GLU A 112 3.54 4.91 13.98
CA GLU A 112 4.94 5.35 13.90
C GLU A 112 5.36 5.83 12.51
#